data_AF-A0AAJ7LJ84-F1
#
_entry.id   AF-A0AAJ7LJ84-F1
#
_cell.length_a   1.000
_cell.length_b   1.000
_cell.length_c   1.000
_cell.angle_alpha   90.00
_cell.angle_beta   90.00
_cell.angle_gamma   90.00
#
_symmetry.space_group_name_H-M   'P 1'
#
loop_
_entity.id
_entity.type
_entity.pdbx_description
1 polymer ?
#
loop_
_entity_poly.entity_id
_entity_poly.type
_entity_poly.pdbx_seq_one_letter_code
_entity_poly.pdbx_strand_id
1 'polypeptide(L)'
;MPIQLTSQAYCKMLLHAAKYPHCAVNGLLVAEKTKEKKKDSHSEPVLCVDCVPLFHGTLALAPMLEVALTLIDTWCKENNYVIAGYYQANERTKDSRPNQVAEKVAARICENFSEAAIVM
;
A
#
# COMPACT_ATOMS: atom_id res chain seq x y z
N MET A 1 4.22 -1.97 -14.24
CA MET A 1 5.67 -1.68 -14.09
C MET A 1 6.18 -2.36 -12.83
N PRO A 2 7.44 -2.79 -12.73
CA PRO A 2 7.94 -3.41 -11.52
C PRO A 2 7.98 -2.40 -10.37
N ILE A 3 7.42 -2.76 -9.22
CA ILE A 3 7.55 -1.99 -7.97
C ILE A 3 8.80 -2.45 -7.23
N GLN A 4 9.53 -1.53 -6.62
CA GLN A 4 10.66 -1.83 -5.74
C GLN A 4 10.30 -1.46 -4.31
N LEU A 5 10.68 -2.29 -3.35
CA LEU A 5 10.46 -2.04 -1.93
C LEU A 5 11.80 -1.82 -1.25
N THR A 6 11.91 -0.78 -0.42
CA THR A 6 13.04 -0.68 0.50
C THR A 6 12.97 -1.78 1.56
N SER A 7 14.11 -2.08 2.18
CA SER A 7 14.14 -3.03 3.31
C SER A 7 13.23 -2.58 4.45
N GLN A 8 13.08 -1.27 4.68
CA GLN A 8 12.18 -0.74 5.70
C GLN A 8 10.72 -1.08 5.41
N ALA A 9 10.24 -0.77 4.19
CA ALA A 9 8.87 -1.07 3.78
C ALA A 9 8.59 -2.58 3.87
N TYR A 10 9.52 -3.40 3.36
CA TYR A 10 9.38 -4.85 3.38
C TYR A 10 9.37 -5.42 4.81
N CYS A 11 10.30 -4.98 5.68
CA CYS A 11 10.36 -5.43 7.06
C CYS A 11 9.13 -5.00 7.86
N LYS A 12 8.63 -3.77 7.71
CA LYS A 12 7.40 -3.35 8.41
C LYS A 12 6.19 -4.18 7.99
N MET A 13 6.04 -4.47 6.70
CA MET A 13 4.98 -5.33 6.18
C MET A 13 5.06 -6.75 6.76
N LEU A 14 6.24 -7.37 6.72
CA LEU A 14 6.47 -8.69 7.31
C LEU A 14 6.24 -8.72 8.82
N LEU A 15 6.76 -7.72 9.55
CA LEU A 15 6.59 -7.63 10.99
C LEU A 15 5.13 -7.42 11.39
N HIS A 16 4.36 -6.69 10.59
CA HIS A 16 2.92 -6.55 10.82
C HIS A 16 2.19 -7.89 10.69
N ALA A 17 2.45 -8.64 9.61
CA ALA A 17 1.89 -9.98 9.42
C ALA A 17 2.34 -10.96 10.52
N ALA A 18 3.62 -10.93 10.90
CA ALA A 18 4.15 -11.78 11.96
C ALA A 18 3.63 -11.42 13.36
N LYS A 19 3.28 -10.16 13.60
CA LYS A 19 2.65 -9.70 14.86
C LYS A 19 1.24 -10.25 15.02
N TYR A 20 0.53 -10.46 13.90
CA TYR A 20 -0.85 -10.95 13.88
C TYR A 20 -0.98 -12.19 12.95
N PRO A 21 -0.32 -13.31 13.28
CA PRO A 21 -0.16 -14.44 12.35
C PRO A 21 -1.45 -15.24 12.11
N HIS A 22 -2.48 -15.02 12.93
CA HIS A 22 -3.74 -15.77 12.93
C HIS A 22 -4.89 -14.99 12.28
N CYS A 23 -4.64 -13.79 11.75
CA CYS A 23 -5.68 -13.00 11.11
C CYS A 23 -5.15 -12.27 9.87
N ALA A 24 -6.06 -11.83 9.01
CA ALA A 24 -5.69 -11.05 7.84
C ALA A 24 -5.15 -9.68 8.27
N VAL A 25 -4.13 -9.17 7.59
CA VAL A 25 -3.56 -7.84 7.82
C VAL A 25 -3.52 -7.04 6.53
N ASN A 26 -3.57 -5.71 6.64
CA ASN A 26 -3.37 -4.85 5.49
C ASN A 26 -2.58 -3.58 5.81
N GLY A 27 -2.25 -2.84 4.76
CA GLY A 27 -1.68 -1.51 4.87
C GLY A 27 -1.37 -0.88 3.54
N LEU A 28 -0.76 0.30 3.59
CA LEU A 28 -0.44 1.11 2.42
C LEU A 28 1.05 1.14 2.16
N LEU A 29 1.43 1.15 0.89
CA LEU A 29 2.79 1.40 0.44
C LEU A 29 2.94 2.88 0.08
N VAL A 30 4.05 3.47 0.49
CA VAL A 30 4.32 4.90 0.32
C VAL A 30 5.59 5.06 -0.51
N ALA A 31 5.53 5.90 -1.54
CA ALA A 31 6.68 6.28 -2.36
C ALA A 31 6.98 7.78 -2.21
N GLU A 32 8.22 8.17 -2.49
CA GLU A 32 8.56 9.58 -2.64
C GLU A 32 7.89 10.16 -3.88
N LYS A 33 7.36 11.38 -3.75
CA LYS A 33 6.80 12.10 -4.88
C LYS A 33 7.93 12.61 -5.76
N THR A 34 8.30 11.84 -6.78
CA THR A 34 9.25 12.31 -7.80
C THR A 34 8.67 13.52 -8.53
N LYS A 35 9.44 14.62 -8.58
CA LYS A 35 9.10 15.79 -9.40
C LYS A 35 9.00 15.35 -10.85
N GLU A 36 7.92 15.76 -11.52
CA GLU A 36 7.52 15.39 -12.89
C GLU A 36 8.71 15.01 -13.78
N LYS A 37 8.91 13.70 -13.99
CA LYS A 37 9.90 13.23 -14.95
C LYS A 37 9.39 13.61 -16.35
N LYS A 38 10.24 14.31 -17.11
CA LYS A 38 10.02 14.56 -18.54
C LYS A 38 9.73 13.22 -19.22
N LYS A 39 8.69 13.20 -20.05
CA LYS A 39 8.04 12.04 -20.71
C LYS A 39 8.94 11.11 -21.55
N ASP A 40 10.25 11.28 -21.57
CA ASP A 40 11.14 10.70 -22.59
C ASP A 40 12.22 9.74 -22.07
N SER A 41 12.19 9.32 -20.80
CA SER A 41 13.10 8.27 -20.30
C SER A 41 12.33 7.05 -19.85
N HIS A 42 12.78 5.87 -20.27
CA HIS A 42 12.35 4.54 -19.83
C HIS A 42 11.75 4.54 -18.42
N SER A 43 10.57 3.95 -18.29
CA SER A 43 9.77 3.93 -17.06
C SER A 43 10.55 3.36 -15.88
N GLU A 44 11.12 4.23 -15.05
CA GLU A 44 11.80 3.81 -13.83
C GLU A 44 10.80 3.15 -12.88
N PRO A 45 11.19 2.06 -12.19
CA PRO A 45 10.33 1.39 -11.23
C PRO A 45 9.92 2.34 -10.10
N VAL A 46 8.68 2.24 -9.64
CA VAL A 46 8.21 2.96 -8.46
C VAL A 46 8.90 2.37 -7.23
N LEU A 47 9.68 3.18 -6.52
CA LEU A 47 10.33 2.78 -5.27
C LEU A 47 9.45 3.15 -4.07
N CYS A 48 8.88 2.15 -3.40
CA CYS A 48 8.21 2.33 -2.13
C CYS A 48 9.25 2.41 -1.01
N VAL A 49 9.34 3.58 -0.40
CA VAL A 49 10.31 3.91 0.65
C VAL A 49 9.83 3.48 2.03
N ASP A 50 8.52 3.38 2.23
CA ASP A 50 7.93 2.97 3.50
C ASP A 50 6.59 2.25 3.31
N CYS A 51 6.08 1.64 4.38
CA CYS A 51 4.69 1.20 4.45
C CYS A 51 4.03 1.60 5.77
N VAL A 52 2.71 1.80 5.73
CA VAL A 52 1.88 2.14 6.88
C VAL A 52 0.93 0.98 7.20
N PRO A 53 1.20 0.20 8.26
CA PRO A 53 0.26 -0.80 8.77
C PRO A 53 -1.08 -0.18 9.17
N LEU A 54 -2.18 -0.74 8.67
CA LEU A 54 -3.52 -0.25 8.93
C LEU A 54 -4.27 -1.12 9.94
N PHE A 55 -4.78 -2.27 9.50
CA PHE A 55 -5.71 -3.09 10.28
C PHE A 55 -5.28 -4.56 10.31
N HIS A 56 -5.82 -5.28 11.29
CA HIS A 56 -5.68 -6.71 11.50
C HIS A 56 -7.03 -7.30 11.93
N GLY A 57 -7.43 -8.45 11.38
CA GLY A 57 -8.75 -9.04 11.58
C GLY A 57 -9.76 -8.63 10.51
N THR A 58 -10.83 -7.92 10.89
CA THR A 58 -11.91 -7.55 9.96
C THR A 58 -11.53 -6.34 9.11
N LEU A 59 -11.01 -6.59 7.91
CA LEU A 59 -10.53 -5.54 7.00
C LEU A 59 -11.66 -4.77 6.26
N ALA A 60 -12.88 -5.30 6.25
CA ALA A 60 -13.99 -4.78 5.44
C ALA A 60 -14.80 -3.63 6.10
N LEU A 61 -14.18 -2.86 6.99
CA LEU A 61 -14.84 -1.76 7.71
C LEU A 61 -14.54 -0.42 7.04
N ALA A 62 -15.44 0.02 6.15
CA ALA A 62 -15.28 1.23 5.36
C ALA A 62 -14.97 2.50 6.18
N PRO A 63 -15.63 2.79 7.32
CA PRO A 63 -15.41 4.06 8.03
C PRO A 63 -13.96 4.26 8.49
N MET A 64 -13.34 3.21 9.04
CA MET A 64 -11.97 3.30 9.54
C MET A 64 -10.96 3.40 8.39
N LEU A 65 -11.23 2.69 7.29
CA LEU A 65 -10.41 2.75 6.08
C LEU A 65 -10.44 4.14 5.44
N GLU A 66 -11.60 4.76 5.32
CA GLU A 66 -11.76 6.12 4.78
C GLU A 66 -10.98 7.13 5.62
N VAL A 67 -11.15 7.10 6.95
CA VAL A 67 -10.43 8.00 7.85
C VAL A 67 -8.92 7.77 7.76
N ALA A 68 -8.46 6.52 7.74
CA ALA A 68 -7.04 6.20 7.63
C ALA A 68 -6.44 6.72 6.30
N LEU A 69 -7.14 6.53 5.18
CA LEU A 69 -6.71 7.05 3.88
C LEU A 69 -6.60 8.57 3.89
N THR A 70 -7.57 9.28 4.47
CA THR A 70 -7.53 10.75 4.57
C THR A 70 -6.36 11.24 5.43
N LEU A 71 -6.13 10.61 6.60
CA LEU A 71 -5.02 10.99 7.48
C LEU A 71 -3.66 10.75 6.83
N ILE A 72 -3.49 9.59 6.19
CA ILE A 72 -2.22 9.21 5.55
C ILE A 72 -1.99 10.05 4.29
N ASP A 73 -3.01 10.35 3.50
CA ASP A 73 -2.89 11.25 2.34
C ASP A 73 -2.44 12.65 2.77
N THR A 74 -2.99 13.16 3.88
CA THR A 74 -2.58 14.46 4.46
C THR A 74 -1.12 14.43 4.88
N TRP A 75 -0.71 13.42 5.64
CA TRP A 75 0.69 13.22 6.04
C TRP A 75 1.63 13.07 4.84
N CYS A 76 1.22 12.34 3.81
CA CYS A 76 2.01 12.16 2.58
C CYS A 76 2.24 13.51 1.88
N LYS A 77 1.19 14.33 1.74
CA LYS A 77 1.28 15.66 1.13
C LYS A 77 2.24 16.59 1.88
N GLU A 78 2.22 16.55 3.21
CA GLU A 78 3.11 17.36 4.06
C GLU A 78 4.57 16.93 3.97
N ASN A 79 4.84 15.65 3.69
CA ASN A 79 6.17 15.06 3.71
C ASN A 79 6.74 14.71 2.31
N ASN A 80 6.13 15.21 1.23
CA ASN A 80 6.51 14.91 -0.16
C ASN A 80 6.45 13.42 -0.53
N TYR A 81 5.49 12.71 0.01
CA TYR A 81 5.19 11.32 -0.36
C TYR A 81 3.89 11.21 -1.16
N VAL A 82 3.66 10.01 -1.72
CA VAL A 82 2.42 9.59 -2.35
C VAL A 82 2.09 8.16 -1.95
N ILE A 83 0.80 7.86 -1.80
CA ILE A 83 0.34 6.48 -1.61
C ILE A 83 0.50 5.75 -2.95
N ALA A 84 1.41 4.78 -2.99
CA ALA A 84 1.83 4.08 -4.21
C ALA A 84 1.23 2.67 -4.33
N GLY A 85 0.57 2.17 -3.29
CA GLY A 85 -0.04 0.85 -3.34
C GLY A 85 -0.67 0.40 -2.03
N TYR A 86 -1.14 -0.84 -2.06
CA TYR A 86 -1.79 -1.51 -0.96
C TYR A 86 -1.17 -2.89 -0.79
N TYR A 87 -0.96 -3.32 0.46
CA TYR A 87 -0.60 -4.69 0.74
C TYR A 87 -1.69 -5.37 1.58
N GLN A 88 -1.84 -6.68 1.40
CA GLN A 88 -2.73 -7.50 2.20
C GLN A 88 -2.21 -8.93 2.30
N ALA A 89 -2.04 -9.41 3.53
CA ALA A 89 -1.87 -10.84 3.77
C ALA A 89 -3.22 -11.41 4.24
N ASN A 90 -3.70 -12.45 3.55
CA ASN A 90 -4.93 -13.14 3.94
C ASN A 90 -4.68 -14.03 5.17
N GLU A 91 -5.74 -14.32 5.91
CA GLU A 91 -5.70 -15.18 7.10
C GLU A 91 -5.22 -16.62 6.79
N ARG A 92 -5.53 -17.12 5.58
CA ARG A 92 -5.15 -18.47 5.16
C ARG A 92 -3.86 -18.42 4.35
N THR A 93 -2.84 -19.14 4.81
CA THR A 93 -1.50 -19.18 4.19
C THR A 93 -1.46 -19.61 2.72
N LYS A 94 -2.46 -20.37 2.25
CA LYS A 94 -2.58 -20.83 0.86
C LYS A 94 -3.45 -19.94 -0.03
N ASP A 95 -4.09 -18.91 0.54
CA ASP A 95 -4.94 -18.01 -0.22
C ASP A 95 -4.20 -16.69 -0.46
N SER A 96 -3.59 -16.54 -1.64
CA SER A 96 -2.89 -15.32 -2.04
C SER A 96 -3.70 -14.44 -2.99
N ARG A 97 -5.01 -14.69 -3.11
CA ARG A 97 -5.87 -13.93 -4.03
C ARG A 97 -6.31 -12.62 -3.38
N PRO A 98 -6.30 -11.50 -4.12
CA PRO A 98 -6.89 -10.25 -3.64
C PRO A 98 -8.39 -10.47 -3.41
N ASN A 99 -8.90 -9.93 -2.30
CA ASN A 99 -10.35 -9.90 -2.06
C ASN A 99 -10.95 -8.59 -2.58
N GLN A 100 -12.27 -8.47 -2.51
CA GLN A 100 -12.97 -7.27 -3.00
C GLN A 100 -12.54 -5.98 -2.29
N VAL A 101 -12.08 -6.05 -1.04
CA VAL A 101 -11.56 -4.88 -0.32
C VAL A 101 -10.25 -4.41 -0.93
N ALA A 102 -9.32 -5.34 -1.18
CA ALA A 102 -8.04 -5.06 -1.85
C ALA A 102 -8.25 -4.39 -3.21
N GLU A 103 -9.15 -4.95 -4.02
CA GLU A 103 -9.47 -4.41 -5.35
C GLU A 103 -10.06 -3.00 -5.29
N LYS A 104 -11.03 -2.76 -4.38
CA LYS A 104 -11.64 -1.44 -4.20
C LYS A 104 -10.65 -0.38 -3.71
N VAL A 105 -9.81 -0.74 -2.74
CA VAL A 105 -8.78 0.17 -2.22
C VAL A 105 -7.77 0.49 -3.31
N ALA A 106 -7.29 -0.52 -4.04
CA ALA A 106 -6.35 -0.31 -5.12
C ALA A 106 -6.94 0.54 -6.25
N ALA A 107 -8.20 0.33 -6.62
CA ALA A 107 -8.90 1.17 -7.60
C ALA A 107 -8.93 2.63 -7.14
N ARG A 108 -9.23 2.88 -5.85
CA ARG A 108 -9.24 4.24 -5.28
C ARG A 108 -7.85 4.88 -5.23
N ILE A 109 -6.80 4.11 -4.97
CA ILE A 109 -5.41 4.62 -5.04
C ILE A 109 -5.05 4.94 -6.49
N CYS A 110 -5.47 4.10 -7.44
CA CYS A 110 -5.19 4.26 -8.87
C CYS A 110 -5.73 5.58 -9.45
N GLU A 111 -6.86 6.08 -8.94
CA GLU A 111 -7.41 7.38 -9.32
C GLU A 111 -6.45 8.55 -9.06
N ASN A 112 -5.58 8.43 -8.04
CA ASN A 112 -4.59 9.46 -7.68
C ASN A 112 -3.17 9.10 -8.14
N PHE A 113 -2.87 7.80 -8.29
CA PHE A 113 -1.56 7.28 -8.66
C PHE A 113 -1.73 6.10 -9.62
N SER A 114 -1.61 6.35 -10.92
CA SER A 114 -1.92 5.37 -11.99
C SER A 114 -1.06 4.10 -11.98
N GLU A 115 0.07 4.13 -11.27
CA GLU A 115 1.00 3.00 -11.17
C GLU A 115 0.81 2.20 -9.87
N ALA A 116 -0.36 2.34 -9.23
CA ALA A 116 -0.67 1.67 -7.97
C ALA A 116 -0.54 0.14 -8.09
N ALA A 117 0.09 -0.47 -7.08
CA ALA A 117 0.25 -1.92 -7.01
C ALA A 117 -0.48 -2.54 -5.80
N ILE A 118 -0.87 -3.80 -5.97
CA ILE A 118 -1.32 -4.67 -4.87
C ILE A 118 -0.21 -5.67 -4.56
N VAL A 119 0.16 -5.77 -3.29
CA VAL A 119 1.08 -6.80 -2.78
C VAL A 119 0.30 -7.77 -1.91
N MET A 120 0.40 -9.06 -2.19
CA MET A 120 -0.29 -10.15 -1.47
C MET A 120 0.66 -10.96 -0.61
#